data_AF-A0A562KVU3-F1
#
_entry.id   AF-A0A562KVU3-F1
#
_cell.length_a   1.000
_cell.length_b   1.000
_cell.length_c   1.000
_cell.angle_alpha   90.00
_cell.angle_beta   90.00
_cell.angle_gamma   90.00
#
_symmetry.space_group_name_H-M   'P 1'
#
loop_
_entity.id
_entity.type
_entity.pdbx_description
1 polymer ?
#
loop_
_entity_poly.entity_id
_entity_poly.type
_entity_poly.pdbx_seq_one_letter_code
_entity_poly.pdbx_strand_id
1 'polypeptide(L)'
;MTQRAVAERGMALQVLLAEIDPGWHGGLEPELLSRANGSRLGRRLLARWLAKAAAATLLAPAPGDGPIGVVLRWPRAGVAALTRDLGALAFAPAIRAEVRREPVRRLKQALGNSYLLALDNTVWNGRVDPATSQRLATGLAQALTSDASGDDNTALYALLDRQGRAELDEWARSHDPALGEWARLLQPGDAVSDPAHLPEKPLLRVYTHHQSRRAAH
;
A
#
# COMPACT_ATOMS: atom_id res chain seq x y z
N MET A 1 15.32 -7.04 -32.37
CA MET A 1 14.89 -7.28 -30.98
C MET A 1 15.59 -8.55 -30.49
N THR A 2 16.64 -8.41 -29.68
CA THR A 2 17.59 -9.48 -29.32
C THR A 2 16.97 -10.50 -28.36
N GLN A 3 17.29 -11.80 -28.50
CA GLN A 3 16.80 -12.89 -27.63
C GLN A 3 17.04 -12.61 -26.13
N ARG A 4 18.11 -11.89 -25.81
CA ARG A 4 18.45 -11.42 -24.46
C ARG A 4 17.39 -10.50 -23.85
N ALA A 5 16.90 -9.51 -24.59
CA ALA A 5 15.85 -8.59 -24.12
C ALA A 5 14.50 -9.30 -23.89
N VAL A 6 14.24 -10.38 -24.63
CA VAL A 6 13.05 -11.22 -24.45
C VAL A 6 13.16 -12.09 -23.18
N ALA A 7 14.35 -12.60 -22.87
CA ALA A 7 14.61 -13.36 -21.65
C ALA A 7 14.55 -12.47 -20.40
N GLU A 8 15.15 -11.28 -20.44
CA GLU A 8 15.11 -10.29 -19.36
C GLU A 8 13.67 -9.84 -19.04
N ARG A 9 12.86 -9.56 -20.07
CA ARG A 9 11.41 -9.30 -19.89
C ARG A 9 10.65 -10.49 -19.30
N GLY A 10 11.01 -11.71 -19.72
CA GLY A 10 10.37 -12.93 -19.24
C GLY A 10 10.64 -13.23 -17.77
N MET A 11 11.84 -12.90 -17.29
CA MET A 11 12.27 -13.01 -15.89
C MET A 11 11.65 -11.90 -15.03
N ALA A 12 11.63 -10.67 -15.52
CA ALA A 12 11.06 -9.56 -14.78
C ALA A 12 9.53 -9.67 -14.61
N LEU A 13 8.83 -10.21 -15.61
CA LEU A 13 7.40 -10.55 -15.46
C LEU A 13 7.18 -11.68 -14.43
N GLN A 14 8.10 -12.63 -14.32
CA GLN A 14 8.03 -13.69 -13.31
C GLN A 14 8.14 -13.12 -11.90
N VAL A 15 9.10 -12.21 -11.67
CA VAL A 15 9.29 -11.54 -10.37
C VAL A 15 8.05 -10.74 -9.99
N LEU A 16 7.50 -9.96 -10.93
CA LEU A 16 6.27 -9.19 -10.71
C LEU A 16 5.10 -10.11 -10.31
N LEU A 17 4.84 -11.17 -11.07
CA LEU A 17 3.72 -12.08 -10.81
C LEU A 17 3.88 -12.87 -9.49
N ALA A 18 5.11 -13.09 -9.03
CA ALA A 18 5.36 -13.80 -7.77
C ALA A 18 5.01 -12.96 -6.53
N GLU A 19 4.97 -11.63 -6.64
CA GLU A 19 4.65 -10.73 -5.53
C GLU A 19 3.15 -10.39 -5.40
N ILE A 20 2.37 -10.68 -6.44
CA ILE A 20 0.92 -10.44 -6.49
C ILE A 20 0.21 -11.41 -5.55
N ASP A 21 -0.79 -10.89 -4.83
CA ASP A 21 -1.64 -11.71 -3.98
C ASP A 21 -2.39 -12.77 -4.83
N PRO A 22 -2.32 -14.06 -4.47
CA PRO A 22 -2.96 -15.14 -5.23
C PRO A 22 -4.46 -14.95 -5.48
N GLY A 23 -5.16 -14.19 -4.63
CA GLY A 23 -6.59 -13.89 -4.78
C GLY A 23 -6.94 -13.19 -6.10
N TRP A 24 -6.00 -12.45 -6.70
CA TRP A 24 -6.21 -11.79 -7.99
C TRP A 24 -6.24 -12.74 -9.19
N HIS A 25 -5.84 -13.99 -9.00
CA HIS A 25 -5.82 -15.01 -10.04
C HIS A 25 -7.10 -15.85 -10.11
N GLY A 26 -8.20 -15.40 -9.50
CA GLY A 26 -9.52 -16.01 -9.68
C GLY A 26 -9.66 -17.38 -9.02
N GLY A 27 -8.94 -17.63 -7.92
CA GLY A 27 -9.02 -18.89 -7.17
C GLY A 27 -8.35 -20.08 -7.86
N LEU A 28 -7.37 -19.83 -8.75
CA LEU A 28 -6.54 -20.90 -9.29
C LEU A 28 -5.86 -21.69 -8.17
N GLU A 29 -5.87 -23.02 -8.30
CA GLU A 29 -5.14 -23.92 -7.40
C GLU A 29 -3.66 -23.50 -7.29
N PRO A 30 -3.07 -23.48 -6.08
CA PRO A 30 -1.71 -22.97 -5.87
C PRO A 30 -0.65 -23.66 -6.73
N GLU A 31 -0.81 -24.97 -6.98
CA GLU A 31 0.10 -25.72 -7.83
C GLU A 31 0.01 -25.29 -9.30
N LEU A 32 -1.21 -25.03 -9.79
CA LEU A 32 -1.43 -24.55 -11.14
C LEU A 32 -0.88 -23.13 -11.32
N LEU A 33 -1.06 -22.26 -10.32
CA LEU A 33 -0.48 -20.92 -10.31
C LEU A 33 1.06 -20.97 -10.35
N SER A 34 1.67 -21.85 -9.55
CA SER A 34 3.13 -22.07 -9.55
C SER A 34 3.64 -22.53 -10.92
N ARG A 35 2.98 -23.53 -11.52
CA ARG A 35 3.31 -24.02 -12.88
C ARG A 35 3.13 -22.94 -13.95
N ALA A 36 2.06 -22.15 -13.85
CA ALA A 36 1.79 -21.04 -14.77
C ALA A 36 2.87 -19.94 -14.65
N ASN A 37 3.31 -19.63 -13.43
CA ASN A 37 4.42 -18.70 -13.19
C ASN A 37 5.76 -19.22 -13.74
N GLY A 38 6.02 -20.52 -13.65
CA GLY A 38 7.21 -21.15 -14.25
C GLY A 38 7.23 -21.14 -15.79
N SER A 39 6.06 -21.17 -16.43
CA SER A 39 5.93 -21.23 -17.89
C SER A 39 5.83 -19.86 -18.57
N ARG A 40 6.52 -19.68 -19.71
CA ARG A 40 6.41 -18.44 -20.51
C ARG A 40 5.00 -18.18 -21.01
N LEU A 41 4.27 -19.23 -21.41
CA LEU A 41 2.87 -19.09 -21.86
C LEU A 41 1.97 -18.76 -20.66
N GLY A 42 2.16 -19.46 -19.53
CA GLY A 42 1.40 -19.21 -18.31
C GLY A 42 1.53 -17.76 -17.83
N ARG A 43 2.76 -17.23 -17.73
CA ARG A 43 3.00 -15.83 -17.39
C ARG A 43 2.29 -14.85 -18.32
N ARG A 44 2.23 -15.12 -19.63
CA ARG A 44 1.49 -14.28 -20.58
C ARG A 44 -0.02 -14.33 -20.35
N LEU A 45 -0.57 -15.48 -20.01
CA LEU A 45 -2.00 -15.63 -19.71
C LEU A 45 -2.37 -14.93 -18.39
N LEU A 46 -1.57 -15.11 -17.35
CA LEU A 46 -1.73 -14.42 -16.06
C LEU A 46 -1.66 -12.90 -16.23
N ALA A 47 -0.66 -12.39 -16.96
CA ALA A 47 -0.55 -10.97 -17.25
C ALA A 47 -1.76 -10.43 -18.04
N ARG A 48 -2.26 -11.16 -19.04
CA ARG A 48 -3.45 -10.77 -19.79
C ARG A 48 -4.72 -10.77 -18.93
N TRP A 49 -4.84 -11.73 -18.02
CA TRP A 49 -5.94 -11.78 -17.05
C TRP A 49 -5.92 -10.53 -16.16
N LEU A 50 -4.78 -10.24 -15.55
CA LEU A 50 -4.61 -9.07 -14.70
C LEU A 50 -4.86 -7.76 -15.45
N ALA A 51 -4.35 -7.63 -16.68
CA ALA A 51 -4.56 -6.44 -17.51
C ALA A 51 -6.04 -6.19 -17.85
N LYS A 52 -6.86 -7.25 -17.93
CA LYS A 52 -8.31 -7.12 -18.15
C LYS A 52 -9.07 -6.80 -16.86
N ALA A 53 -8.57 -7.24 -15.71
CA ALA A 53 -9.28 -7.14 -14.44
C ALA A 53 -8.90 -5.89 -13.64
N ALA A 54 -7.63 -5.73 -13.27
CA ALA A 54 -7.21 -4.81 -12.22
C ALA A 54 -5.86 -4.10 -12.46
N ALA A 55 -5.14 -4.47 -13.52
CA ALA A 55 -3.77 -4.04 -13.82
C ALA A 55 -3.65 -3.42 -15.22
N ALA A 56 -4.72 -2.78 -15.71
CA ALA A 56 -4.81 -2.31 -17.08
C ALA A 56 -3.72 -1.27 -17.40
N THR A 57 -3.46 -0.35 -16.48
CA THR A 57 -2.48 0.72 -16.65
C THR A 57 -1.06 0.26 -16.36
N LEU A 58 -0.87 -0.54 -15.30
CA LEU A 58 0.41 -1.11 -14.91
C LEU A 58 0.99 -2.00 -16.01
N LEU A 59 0.14 -2.79 -16.67
CA LEU A 59 0.53 -3.70 -17.74
C LEU A 59 0.36 -3.10 -19.15
N ALA A 60 -0.08 -1.84 -19.27
CA ALA A 60 -0.18 -1.16 -20.54
C ALA A 60 1.22 -1.01 -21.18
N PRO A 61 1.33 -1.15 -22.52
CA PRO A 61 2.57 -0.80 -23.21
C PRO A 61 2.80 0.71 -23.12
N ALA A 62 3.75 1.13 -22.29
CA ALA A 62 4.12 2.54 -22.11
C ALA A 62 5.58 2.80 -22.57
N PRO A 63 5.87 3.99 -23.12
CA PRO A 63 7.25 4.41 -23.36
C PRO A 63 7.97 4.65 -22.02
N GLY A 64 9.07 3.94 -21.77
CA GLY A 64 9.84 4.00 -20.52
C GLY A 64 10.09 2.61 -19.92
N ASP A 65 10.28 2.55 -18.60
CA ASP A 65 10.66 1.34 -17.86
C ASP A 65 9.53 0.28 -17.75
N GLY A 66 8.31 0.62 -18.19
CA GLY A 66 7.15 -0.26 -18.19
C GLY A 66 6.74 -0.75 -16.78
N PRO A 67 6.01 -1.88 -16.68
CA PRO A 67 5.55 -2.43 -15.40
C PRO A 67 6.69 -2.69 -14.42
N ILE A 68 7.85 -3.09 -14.95
CA ILE A 68 9.06 -3.40 -14.19
C ILE A 68 9.61 -2.14 -13.53
N GLY A 69 9.56 -0.99 -14.22
CA GLY A 69 9.97 0.29 -13.67
C GLY A 69 9.16 0.71 -12.45
N VAL A 70 7.86 0.41 -12.42
CA VAL A 70 7.01 0.68 -11.25
C VAL A 70 7.43 -0.21 -10.09
N VAL A 71 7.61 -1.51 -10.31
CA VAL A 71 8.03 -2.46 -9.27
C VAL A 71 9.43 -2.12 -8.72
N LEU A 72 10.37 -1.73 -9.58
CA LEU A 72 11.72 -1.34 -9.15
C LEU A 72 11.72 -0.03 -8.35
N ARG A 73 10.90 0.95 -8.75
CA ARG A 73 10.72 2.22 -8.03
C ARG A 73 9.95 2.02 -6.71
N TRP A 74 9.00 1.09 -6.73
CA TRP A 74 8.09 0.78 -5.64
C TRP A 74 8.10 -0.72 -5.29
N PRO A 75 9.19 -1.24 -4.69
CA PRO A 75 9.21 -2.63 -4.23
C PRO A 75 8.14 -2.85 -3.14
N ARG A 76 7.68 -4.09 -2.95
CA ARG A 76 6.63 -4.43 -1.96
C ARG A 76 6.90 -3.85 -0.56
N ALA A 77 8.11 -4.02 -0.04
CA ALA A 77 8.49 -3.46 1.27
C ALA A 77 8.37 -1.94 1.31
N GLY A 78 8.67 -1.30 0.18
CA GLY A 78 8.52 0.13 0.02
C GLY A 78 7.05 0.58 -0.06
N VAL A 79 6.21 -0.13 -0.79
CA VAL A 79 4.76 0.16 -0.80
C VAL A 79 4.20 0.02 0.62
N ALA A 80 4.55 -1.06 1.33
CA ALA A 80 4.13 -1.28 2.71
C ALA A 80 4.58 -0.15 3.66
N ALA A 81 5.82 0.35 3.53
CA ALA A 81 6.31 1.46 4.32
C ALA A 81 5.55 2.77 4.03
N LEU A 82 5.30 3.08 2.76
CA LEU A 82 4.50 4.24 2.36
C LEU A 82 3.07 4.15 2.91
N THR A 83 2.42 3.01 2.72
CA THR A 83 1.07 2.73 3.24
C THR A 83 1.00 2.94 4.74
N ARG A 84 1.98 2.41 5.50
CA ARG A 84 2.01 2.58 6.97
C ARG A 84 2.12 4.06 7.37
N ASP A 85 3.00 4.81 6.73
CA ASP A 85 3.18 6.23 7.02
C ASP A 85 1.95 7.06 6.65
N LEU A 86 1.29 6.74 5.52
CA LEU A 86 0.02 7.36 5.14
C LEU A 86 -1.10 7.01 6.12
N GLY A 87 -1.17 5.77 6.59
CA GLY A 87 -2.13 5.35 7.61
C GLY A 87 -1.94 6.10 8.94
N ALA A 88 -0.69 6.18 9.41
CA ALA A 88 -0.34 6.94 10.62
C ALA A 88 -0.67 8.43 10.46
N LEU A 89 -0.36 9.03 9.30
CA LEU A 89 -0.69 10.42 9.00
C LEU A 89 -2.21 10.63 8.94
N ALA A 90 -2.97 9.74 8.31
CA ALA A 90 -4.43 9.83 8.21
C ALA A 90 -5.11 9.77 9.57
N PHE A 91 -4.56 9.00 10.51
CA PHE A 91 -5.00 8.91 11.91
C PHE A 91 -4.41 9.99 12.83
N ALA A 92 -3.59 10.92 12.32
CA ALA A 92 -2.98 11.99 13.11
C ALA A 92 -3.96 12.76 14.01
N PRO A 93 -5.20 13.12 13.59
CA PRO A 93 -6.14 13.81 14.48
C PRO A 93 -6.49 12.99 15.72
N ALA A 94 -6.78 11.70 15.55
CA ALA A 94 -7.13 10.80 16.65
C ALA A 94 -5.91 10.47 17.53
N ILE A 95 -4.73 10.30 16.93
CA ILE A 95 -3.47 10.06 17.65
C ILE A 95 -3.11 11.26 18.52
N ARG A 96 -3.26 12.49 18.01
CA ARG A 96 -2.98 13.74 18.75
C ARG A 96 -4.01 14.01 19.85
N ALA A 97 -5.25 13.58 19.67
CA ALA A 97 -6.30 13.71 20.68
C ALA A 97 -6.15 12.70 21.84
N GLU A 98 -5.33 11.66 21.68
CA GLU A 98 -5.11 10.66 22.72
C GLU A 98 -4.16 11.17 23.80
N VAL A 99 -4.67 11.26 25.03
CA VAL A 99 -3.93 11.80 26.19
C VAL A 99 -3.64 10.73 27.26
N ARG A 100 -4.21 9.52 27.13
CA ARG A 100 -4.05 8.47 28.13
C ARG A 100 -2.66 7.84 28.00
N ARG A 101 -1.97 7.69 29.13
CA ARG A 101 -0.59 7.20 29.20
C ARG A 101 -0.38 5.87 28.47
N GLU A 102 -1.25 4.90 28.72
CA GLU A 102 -1.08 3.54 28.20
C GLU A 102 -1.32 3.44 26.68
N PRO A 103 -2.43 3.96 26.12
CA PRO A 103 -2.57 4.16 24.67
C PRO A 103 -1.40 4.86 24.01
N VAL A 104 -0.92 5.98 24.57
CA VAL A 104 0.21 6.73 24.01
C VAL A 104 1.49 5.90 24.01
N ARG A 105 1.75 5.14 25.09
CA ARG A 105 2.91 4.23 25.17
C ARG A 105 2.86 3.19 24.04
N ARG A 106 1.69 2.59 23.82
CA ARG A 106 1.49 1.58 22.76
C ARG A 106 1.64 2.18 21.37
N LEU A 107 1.03 3.34 21.11
CA LEU A 107 1.18 4.05 19.83
C LEU A 107 2.65 4.37 19.53
N LYS A 108 3.41 4.83 20.52
CA LYS A 108 4.86 5.08 20.36
C LYS A 108 5.63 3.81 20.05
N GLN A 109 5.34 2.72 20.76
CA GLN A 109 6.00 1.44 20.57
C GLN A 109 5.71 0.83 19.19
N ALA A 110 4.45 0.89 18.74
CA ALA A 110 4.03 0.31 17.48
C ALA A 110 4.48 1.13 16.26
N LEU A 111 4.37 2.46 16.33
CA LEU A 111 4.56 3.31 15.15
C LEU A 111 5.99 3.85 14.99
N GLY A 112 6.80 3.88 16.06
CA GLY A 112 8.17 4.38 15.99
C GLY A 112 8.27 5.75 15.31
N ASN A 113 8.96 5.83 14.18
CA ASN A 113 9.11 7.08 13.42
C ASN A 113 7.80 7.60 12.80
N SER A 114 6.88 6.71 12.41
CA SER A 114 5.58 7.10 11.86
C SER A 114 4.72 7.81 12.92
N TYR A 115 4.99 7.60 14.22
CA TYR A 115 4.38 8.36 15.30
C TYR A 115 4.77 9.85 15.24
N LEU A 116 6.05 10.14 14.97
CA LEU A 116 6.54 11.51 14.88
C LEU A 116 5.93 12.23 13.67
N LEU A 117 5.81 11.53 12.53
CA LEU A 117 5.08 12.02 11.37
C LEU A 117 3.62 12.39 11.73
N ALA A 118 2.94 11.51 12.47
CA ALA A 118 1.58 11.76 12.92
C ALA A 118 1.48 12.96 13.88
N LEU A 119 2.51 13.28 14.67
CA LEU A 119 2.53 14.45 15.55
C LEU A 119 2.92 15.76 14.85
N ASP A 120 3.54 15.70 13.67
CA ASP A 120 4.04 16.88 12.97
C ASP A 120 2.91 17.70 12.31
N ASN A 121 2.50 18.77 12.99
CA ASN A 121 1.49 19.72 12.50
C ASN A 121 1.95 20.49 11.24
N THR A 122 3.25 20.51 10.92
CA THR A 122 3.77 21.16 9.70
C THR A 122 3.56 20.30 8.46
N VAL A 123 3.43 18.98 8.62
CA VAL A 123 3.08 18.07 7.52
C VAL A 123 1.60 18.14 7.24
N TRP A 124 0.77 18.00 8.28
CA TRP A 124 -0.67 18.17 8.18
C TRP A 124 -1.25 18.57 9.54
N ASN A 125 -2.15 19.54 9.54
CA ASN A 125 -2.79 20.04 10.77
C ASN A 125 -3.93 19.15 11.28
N GLY A 126 -4.29 18.09 10.55
CA GLY A 126 -5.29 17.12 11.00
C GLY A 126 -6.74 17.64 10.97
N ARG A 127 -7.03 18.70 10.21
CA ARG A 127 -8.41 19.18 10.06
C ARG A 127 -9.19 18.24 9.14
N VAL A 128 -10.19 17.59 9.72
CA VAL A 128 -11.16 16.71 9.05
C VAL A 128 -12.58 17.09 9.46
N ASP A 129 -13.58 16.64 8.72
CA ASP A 129 -14.97 16.82 9.11
C ASP A 129 -15.32 16.01 10.39
N PRO A 130 -16.41 16.36 11.10
CA PRO A 130 -16.77 15.70 12.35
C PRO A 130 -17.04 14.19 12.22
N ALA A 131 -17.63 13.74 11.12
CA ALA A 131 -17.96 12.33 10.92
C ALA A 131 -16.68 11.50 10.73
N THR A 132 -15.72 12.01 9.94
CA THR A 132 -14.39 11.42 9.80
C THR A 132 -13.67 11.42 11.14
N SER A 133 -13.67 12.52 11.88
CA SER A 133 -13.05 12.59 13.21
C SER A 133 -13.59 11.52 14.17
N GLN A 134 -14.91 11.36 14.22
CA GLN A 134 -15.57 10.37 15.06
C GLN A 134 -15.22 8.93 14.63
N ARG A 135 -15.19 8.65 13.32
CA ARG A 135 -14.79 7.35 12.78
C ARG A 135 -13.36 7.00 13.18
N LEU A 136 -12.42 7.94 13.01
CA LEU A 136 -11.02 7.73 13.36
C LEU A 136 -10.84 7.50 14.86
N ALA A 137 -11.48 8.31 15.71
CA ALA A 137 -11.42 8.14 17.16
C ALA A 137 -11.98 6.77 17.59
N THR A 138 -13.13 6.37 17.03
CA THR A 138 -13.78 5.09 17.35
C THR A 138 -12.93 3.91 16.90
N GLY A 139 -12.43 3.94 15.65
CA GLY A 139 -11.59 2.88 15.11
C GLY A 139 -10.29 2.72 15.90
N LEU A 140 -9.64 3.84 16.25
CA LEU A 140 -8.41 3.82 17.04
C LEU A 140 -8.64 3.23 18.44
N ALA A 141 -9.72 3.66 19.12
CA ALA A 141 -10.06 3.15 20.44
C ALA A 141 -10.38 1.65 20.41
N GLN A 142 -11.11 1.18 19.39
CA GLN A 142 -11.40 -0.24 19.19
C GLN A 142 -10.13 -1.05 18.98
N ALA A 143 -9.24 -0.62 18.07
CA ALA A 143 -7.99 -1.31 17.81
C ALA A 143 -7.11 -1.43 19.07
N LEU A 144 -6.96 -0.33 19.81
CA LEU A 144 -6.21 -0.34 21.07
C LEU A 144 -6.83 -1.23 22.15
N THR A 145 -8.16 -1.38 22.15
CA THR A 145 -8.88 -2.26 23.07
C THR A 145 -8.75 -3.72 22.66
N SER A 146 -8.83 -4.03 21.37
CA SER A 146 -8.60 -5.38 20.84
C SER A 146 -7.19 -5.86 21.16
N ASP A 147 -6.20 -4.99 21.03
CA ASP A 147 -4.82 -5.26 21.38
C ASP A 147 -4.57 -5.18 22.90
N ALA A 148 -5.58 -4.92 23.75
CA ALA A 148 -5.38 -4.84 25.21
C ALA A 148 -4.84 -6.15 25.81
N SER A 149 -5.22 -7.27 25.22
CA SER A 149 -4.96 -8.63 25.71
C SER A 149 -3.64 -9.25 25.20
N GLY A 150 -2.93 -8.58 24.29
CA GLY A 150 -1.68 -9.07 23.68
C GLY A 150 -0.74 -7.93 23.27
N ASP A 151 0.56 -8.20 23.16
CA ASP A 151 1.58 -7.18 22.85
C ASP A 151 1.88 -7.03 21.35
N ASP A 152 1.13 -7.69 20.46
CA ASP A 152 1.43 -7.79 19.02
C ASP A 152 0.96 -6.58 18.19
N ASN A 153 0.09 -5.71 18.73
CA ASN A 153 -0.47 -4.53 18.07
C ASN A 153 -1.12 -4.86 16.70
N THR A 154 -1.63 -6.08 16.54
CA THR A 154 -2.13 -6.60 15.26
C THR A 154 -3.34 -5.79 14.77
N ALA A 155 -4.28 -5.46 15.66
CA ALA A 155 -5.46 -4.69 15.27
C ALA A 155 -5.10 -3.25 14.89
N LEU A 156 -4.16 -2.63 15.61
CA LEU A 156 -3.67 -1.29 15.29
C LEU A 156 -2.98 -1.26 13.92
N TYR A 157 -2.08 -2.21 13.63
CA TYR A 157 -1.42 -2.26 12.32
C TYR A 157 -2.44 -2.49 11.19
N ALA A 158 -3.37 -3.42 11.37
CA ALA A 158 -4.40 -3.68 10.36
C ALA A 158 -5.29 -2.45 10.10
N LEU A 159 -5.63 -1.69 11.14
CA LEU A 159 -6.39 -0.44 11.02
C LEU A 159 -5.65 0.60 10.18
N LEU A 160 -4.39 0.88 10.53
CA LEU A 160 -3.59 1.89 9.82
C LEU A 160 -3.27 1.46 8.39
N ASP A 161 -2.98 0.19 8.17
CA ASP A 161 -2.73 -0.34 6.83
C ASP A 161 -3.96 -0.17 5.92
N ARG A 162 -5.17 -0.47 6.41
CA ARG A 162 -6.40 -0.27 5.63
C ARG A 162 -6.60 1.18 5.24
N GLN A 163 -6.48 2.10 6.18
CA GLN A 163 -6.62 3.53 5.87
C GLN A 163 -5.51 4.00 4.93
N GLY A 164 -4.24 3.64 5.19
CA GLY A 164 -3.13 4.01 4.34
C GLY A 164 -3.26 3.52 2.90
N ARG A 165 -3.87 2.34 2.69
CA ARG A 165 -4.19 1.82 1.34
C ARG A 165 -5.27 2.65 0.67
N ALA A 166 -6.33 2.99 1.40
CA ALA A 166 -7.39 3.85 0.88
C ALA A 166 -6.84 5.20 0.40
N GLU A 167 -6.01 5.85 1.22
CA GLU A 167 -5.40 7.14 0.88
C GLU A 167 -4.50 7.03 -0.35
N LEU A 168 -3.66 5.99 -0.41
CA LEU A 168 -2.78 5.76 -1.55
C LEU A 168 -3.58 5.47 -2.83
N ASP A 169 -4.61 4.63 -2.75
CA ASP A 169 -5.45 4.27 -3.89
C ASP A 169 -6.18 5.49 -4.47
N GLU A 170 -6.80 6.30 -3.61
CA GLU A 170 -7.51 7.52 -4.02
C GLU A 170 -6.60 8.49 -4.75
N TRP A 171 -5.44 8.78 -4.17
CA TRP A 171 -4.49 9.72 -4.76
C TRP A 171 -3.85 9.17 -6.04
N ALA A 172 -3.47 7.88 -6.03
CA ALA A 172 -2.80 7.25 -7.16
C ALA A 172 -3.69 7.20 -8.40
N ARG A 173 -5.02 7.11 -8.26
CA ARG A 173 -5.96 7.12 -9.40
C ARG A 173 -5.81 8.32 -10.33
N SER A 174 -5.41 9.49 -9.82
CA SER A 174 -5.21 10.70 -10.63
C SER A 174 -3.75 11.08 -10.87
N HIS A 175 -2.81 10.57 -10.06
CA HIS A 175 -1.40 10.99 -10.11
C HIS A 175 -0.43 9.91 -10.61
N ASP A 176 -0.66 8.66 -10.22
CA ASP A 176 0.16 7.51 -10.61
C ASP A 176 -0.69 6.22 -10.63
N PRO A 177 -1.52 6.01 -11.66
CA PRO A 177 -2.47 4.90 -11.66
C PRO A 177 -1.78 3.54 -11.67
N ALA A 178 -0.57 3.45 -12.23
CA ALA A 178 0.21 2.21 -12.25
C ALA A 178 0.69 1.83 -10.84
N LEU A 179 1.12 2.81 -10.03
CA LEU A 179 1.39 2.58 -8.61
C LEU A 179 0.13 2.15 -7.85
N GLY A 180 -1.01 2.79 -8.11
CA GLY A 180 -2.28 2.44 -7.47
C GLY A 180 -2.68 0.99 -7.76
N GLU A 181 -2.62 0.58 -9.03
CA GLU A 181 -2.86 -0.80 -9.44
C GLU A 181 -1.85 -1.76 -8.80
N TRP A 182 -0.56 -1.42 -8.79
CA TRP A 182 0.46 -2.24 -8.13
C TRP A 182 0.20 -2.41 -6.63
N ALA A 183 -0.11 -1.33 -5.92
CA ALA A 183 -0.42 -1.38 -4.49
C ALA A 183 -1.63 -2.24 -4.18
N ARG A 184 -2.68 -2.21 -5.03
CA ARG A 184 -3.86 -3.09 -4.89
C ARG A 184 -3.52 -4.56 -5.12
N LEU A 185 -2.71 -4.87 -6.13
CA LEU A 185 -2.33 -6.25 -6.47
C LEU A 185 -1.50 -6.94 -5.37
N LEU A 186 -0.83 -6.16 -4.51
CA LEU A 186 -0.08 -6.70 -3.37
C LEU A 186 -0.96 -7.17 -2.20
N GLN A 187 -2.27 -6.85 -2.25
CA GLN A 187 -3.25 -7.13 -1.21
C GLN A 187 -4.33 -8.10 -1.69
N PRO A 188 -5.05 -8.77 -0.77
CA PRO A 188 -6.22 -9.57 -1.14
C PRO A 188 -7.23 -8.74 -1.94
N GLY A 189 -7.78 -9.33 -3.02
CA GLY A 189 -8.67 -8.63 -3.96
C GLY A 189 -10.03 -8.22 -3.38
N ASP A 190 -10.42 -8.78 -2.24
CA ASP A 190 -11.63 -8.48 -1.48
C ASP A 190 -11.39 -7.53 -0.30
N ALA A 191 -10.19 -6.94 -0.19
CA ALA A 191 -9.85 -6.04 0.89
C ALA A 191 -10.74 -4.78 0.87
N VAL A 192 -11.62 -4.67 1.87
CA VAL A 192 -12.44 -3.47 2.09
C VAL A 192 -11.55 -2.33 2.56
N SER A 193 -11.66 -1.19 1.87
CA SER A 193 -10.94 0.04 2.20
C SER A 193 -11.89 1.06 2.82
N ASP A 194 -11.39 1.79 3.82
CA ASP A 194 -12.08 2.93 4.40
C ASP A 194 -12.13 4.11 3.40
N PRO A 195 -13.00 5.12 3.58
CA PRO A 195 -12.95 6.34 2.78
C PRO A 195 -11.63 7.10 3.02
N ALA A 196 -10.99 7.51 1.94
CA ALA A 196 -9.84 8.40 1.95
C ALA A 196 -10.24 9.83 2.33
N HIS A 197 -9.40 10.52 3.10
CA HIS A 197 -9.66 11.89 3.57
C HIS A 197 -8.42 12.76 3.64
N LEU A 198 -7.23 12.24 3.33
CA LEU A 198 -6.00 13.05 3.34
C LEU A 198 -6.04 14.08 2.19
N PRO A 199 -5.71 15.34 2.46
CA PRO A 199 -5.48 16.31 1.40
C PRO A 199 -4.25 15.91 0.56
N GLU A 200 -4.24 16.34 -0.70
CA GLU A 200 -3.19 16.00 -1.66
C GLU A 200 -1.79 16.42 -1.21
N LYS A 201 -1.63 17.65 -0.68
CA LYS A 201 -0.31 18.22 -0.32
C LYS A 201 0.45 17.38 0.73
N PRO A 202 -0.13 17.02 1.90
CA PRO A 202 0.51 16.12 2.84
C PRO A 202 0.89 14.77 2.23
N LEU A 203 0.00 14.17 1.44
CA LEU A 203 0.24 12.88 0.82
C LEU A 203 1.40 12.95 -0.18
N LEU A 204 1.42 13.95 -1.06
CA LEU A 204 2.51 14.20 -2.00
C LEU A 204 3.85 14.39 -1.29
N ARG A 205 3.87 15.06 -0.13
CA ARG A 205 5.08 15.23 0.68
C ARG A 205 5.62 13.89 1.18
N VAL A 206 4.77 13.03 1.72
CA VAL A 206 5.16 11.67 2.19
C VAL A 206 5.59 10.81 1.00
N TYR A 207 4.84 10.83 -0.09
CA TYR A 207 5.18 10.14 -1.34
C TYR A 207 6.58 10.52 -1.84
N THR A 208 6.85 11.82 -1.98
CA THR A 208 8.14 12.34 -2.47
C THR A 208 9.29 11.99 -1.51
N HIS A 209 9.04 11.96 -0.20
CA HIS A 209 10.02 11.51 0.78
C HIS A 209 10.41 10.04 0.56
N HIS A 210 9.42 9.15 0.40
CA HIS A 210 9.67 7.74 0.12
C HIS A 210 10.34 7.51 -1.23
N GLN A 211 9.97 8.29 -2.25
CA GLN A 211 10.57 8.22 -3.57
C GLN A 211 12.05 8.64 -3.54
N SER A 212 12.38 9.77 -2.89
CA SER A 212 13.75 10.29 -2.81
C SER A 212 14.70 9.39 -2.02
N ARG A 213 14.24 8.79 -0.91
CA ARG A 213 15.05 7.81 -0.17
C ARG A 213 15.44 6.60 -1.01
N ARG A 214 14.64 6.25 -2.01
CA ARG A 214 14.91 5.11 -2.89
C ARG A 214 15.75 5.47 -4.09
N ALA A 215 15.72 6.72 -4.53
CA ALA A 215 16.65 7.19 -5.55
C ALA A 215 18.11 7.31 -5.04
N ALA A 216 18.30 7.34 -3.72
CA ALA A 216 19.60 7.46 -3.06
C ALA A 216 20.26 6.10 -2.74
N HIS A 217 19.61 4.97 -3.04
CA HIS A 217 20.09 3.60 -2.83
C HIS A 217 20.17 2.86 -4.16
#